data_AF-A0A7C2X006-F1
#
_entry.id   AF-A0A7C2X006-F1
#
_cell.length_a   1.000
_cell.length_b   1.000
_cell.length_c   1.000
_cell.angle_alpha   90.00
_cell.angle_beta   90.00
_cell.angle_gamma   90.00
#
_symmetry.space_group_name_H-M   'P 1'
#
loop_
_entity.id
_entity.type
_entity.pdbx_description
1 polymer ?
#
loop_
_entity_poly.entity_id
_entity_poly.type
_entity_poly.pdbx_seq_one_letter_code
_entity_poly.pdbx_strand_id
1 'polypeptide(L)'
;MEILSSSHINELIYNYKNVEIKKRLSSIQTKKNNFSTLSKTLSDISTKVTNLLSSLSKLKSTSTSSIFNAKTATSSNSELVTASAENSASIGSYEIAVSQLAKNDMVISSDLDSSAVLGLTGKHTFTVNTGDGSNPDYTSTVTLELDGTETNLSLLEKISTAINTDYAEVSSTAQSASADYSGGESSFKINVGGTEYTINSVGGGTYEELIDELVEKINSTVKGVSAVKISDDPDTGDVKLSLTATNSKDYLSISHEGGFDLASHLGINIEKEISASAVLSASSFTPSSGKAQLSITSKNSGLDFRIKGIADETGSQILSQLGLNLGTSRPSFDQTASPDTAGFVYADITSEGNKLNSKFTFNSIQIQNSSNSVNDLVTGVTFNLKSVMD
;
A
#
# COMPACT_ATOMS: atom_id res chain seq x y z
N MET A 1 -22.16 15.20 76.33
CA MET A 1 -21.48 13.89 76.51
C MET A 1 -21.31 13.22 75.14
N GLU A 2 -20.83 13.94 74.11
CA GLU A 2 -20.73 13.41 72.73
C GLU A 2 -19.30 12.97 72.34
N ILE A 3 -18.30 13.39 73.12
CA ILE A 3 -16.86 13.24 72.82
C ILE A 3 -16.36 11.79 73.00
N LEU A 4 -17.13 10.92 73.65
CA LEU A 4 -16.81 9.51 73.89
C LEU A 4 -17.77 8.53 73.18
N SER A 5 -18.54 9.03 72.22
CA SER A 5 -19.34 8.14 71.36
C SER A 5 -18.42 7.31 70.45
N SER A 6 -18.76 6.05 70.22
CA SER A 6 -17.99 5.15 69.33
C SER A 6 -17.80 5.75 67.93
N SER A 7 -18.74 6.58 67.48
CA SER A 7 -18.66 7.33 66.23
C SER A 7 -17.54 8.38 66.23
N HIS A 8 -17.43 9.20 67.28
CA HIS A 8 -16.38 10.22 67.39
C HIS A 8 -14.97 9.61 67.48
N ILE A 9 -14.81 8.50 68.21
CA ILE A 9 -13.52 7.79 68.31
C ILE A 9 -13.12 7.19 66.95
N ASN A 10 -14.07 6.60 66.21
CA ASN A 10 -13.82 6.07 64.87
C ASN A 10 -13.41 7.18 63.88
N GLU A 11 -14.02 8.36 63.98
CA GLU A 11 -13.67 9.52 63.15
C GLU A 11 -12.24 10.03 63.46
N LEU A 12 -11.85 10.10 64.74
CA LEU A 12 -10.48 10.45 65.14
C LEU A 12 -9.44 9.43 64.63
N ILE A 13 -9.74 8.13 64.74
CA ILE A 13 -8.87 7.06 64.21
C ILE A 13 -8.76 7.17 62.68
N TYR A 14 -9.87 7.42 61.99
CA TYR A 14 -9.90 7.61 60.54
C TYR A 14 -9.08 8.84 60.12
N ASN A 15 -9.24 9.97 60.81
CA ASN A 15 -8.47 11.18 60.56
C ASN A 15 -6.98 11.00 60.83
N TYR A 16 -6.60 10.35 61.94
CA TYR A 16 -5.20 10.04 62.23
C TYR A 16 -4.59 9.12 61.16
N LYS A 17 -5.28 8.03 60.79
CA LYS A 17 -4.85 7.13 59.71
C LYS A 17 -4.67 7.89 58.39
N ASN A 18 -5.62 8.74 58.03
CA ASN A 18 -5.52 9.55 56.81
C ASN A 18 -4.36 10.54 56.83
N VAL A 19 -4.09 11.19 57.96
CA VAL A 19 -2.95 12.09 58.11
C VAL A 19 -1.62 11.34 57.96
N GLU A 20 -1.48 10.19 58.62
CA GLU A 20 -0.28 9.35 58.52
C GLU A 20 -0.08 8.76 57.11
N ILE A 21 -1.16 8.30 56.47
CA ILE A 21 -1.13 7.82 55.08
C ILE A 21 -0.73 8.95 54.13
N LYS A 22 -1.36 10.13 54.23
CA LYS A 22 -1.04 11.29 53.39
C LYS A 22 0.42 11.75 53.55
N LYS A 23 0.94 11.74 54.79
CA LYS A 23 2.34 12.11 55.07
C LYS A 23 3.34 11.15 54.42
N ARG A 24 3.07 9.84 54.49
CA ARG A 24 3.90 8.82 53.82
C ARG A 24 3.78 8.92 52.30
N LEU A 25 2.57 9.02 51.79
CA LEU A 25 2.28 9.11 50.36
C LEU A 25 2.88 10.36 49.73
N SER A 26 2.79 11.52 50.37
CA SER A 26 3.38 12.77 49.87
C SER A 26 4.90 12.67 49.78
N SER A 27 5.57 12.07 50.76
CA SER A 27 7.02 11.87 50.73
C SER A 27 7.47 10.94 49.58
N ILE A 28 6.71 9.87 49.32
CA ILE A 28 6.98 8.94 48.22
C ILE A 28 6.68 9.62 46.88
N GLN A 29 5.60 10.40 46.79
CA GLN A 29 5.25 11.16 45.58
C GLN A 29 6.31 12.20 45.24
N THR A 30 6.85 12.92 46.24
CA THR A 30 7.97 13.85 46.03
C THR A 30 9.23 13.13 45.56
N LYS A 31 9.58 11.98 46.15
CA LYS A 31 10.71 11.17 45.67
C LYS A 31 10.50 10.70 44.22
N LYS A 32 9.30 10.20 43.89
CA LYS A 32 8.93 9.81 42.53
C LYS A 32 9.09 10.97 41.55
N ASN A 33 8.59 12.16 41.92
CA ASN A 33 8.71 13.36 41.09
C ASN A 33 10.19 13.76 40.90
N ASN A 34 11.01 13.71 41.95
CA ASN A 34 12.44 14.02 41.85
C ASN A 34 13.18 13.04 40.94
N PHE A 35 12.94 11.73 41.08
CA PHE A 35 13.54 10.73 40.19
C PHE A 35 13.03 10.87 38.75
N SER A 36 11.75 11.20 38.55
CA SER A 36 11.19 11.48 37.22
C SER A 36 11.87 12.69 36.57
N THR A 37 12.03 13.79 37.31
CA THR A 37 12.74 15.00 36.83
C THR A 37 14.20 14.71 36.51
N LEU A 38 14.90 13.94 37.37
CA LEU A 38 16.29 13.54 37.12
C LEU A 38 16.39 12.67 35.86
N SER A 39 15.53 11.67 35.72
CA SER A 39 15.46 10.80 34.55
C SER A 39 15.23 11.60 33.26
N LYS A 40 14.29 12.55 33.28
CA LYS A 40 14.04 13.47 32.15
C LYS A 40 15.28 14.31 31.83
N THR A 41 15.91 14.90 32.84
CA THR A 41 17.11 15.73 32.65
C THR A 41 18.27 14.92 32.07
N LEU A 42 18.50 13.69 32.53
CA LEU A 42 19.52 12.79 31.98
C LEU A 42 19.19 12.39 30.54
N SER A 43 17.92 12.15 30.22
CA SER A 43 17.45 11.88 28.86
C SER A 43 17.70 13.07 27.93
N ASP A 44 17.45 14.29 28.40
CA ASP A 44 17.71 15.53 27.65
C ASP A 44 19.22 15.72 27.38
N ILE A 45 20.07 15.46 28.38
CA ILE A 45 21.54 15.52 28.23
C ILE A 45 22.00 14.46 27.22
N SER A 46 21.54 13.22 27.36
CA SER A 46 21.88 12.12 26.46
C SER A 46 21.55 12.47 25.01
N THR A 47 20.36 13.03 24.78
CA THR A 47 19.92 13.51 23.46
C THR A 47 20.85 14.60 22.91
N LYS A 48 21.19 15.60 23.72
CA LYS A 48 22.10 16.69 23.29
C LYS A 48 23.51 16.19 22.97
N VAL A 49 24.06 15.28 23.77
CA VAL A 49 25.38 14.67 23.53
C VAL A 49 25.37 13.84 22.26
N THR A 50 24.31 13.05 22.04
CA THR A 50 24.12 12.26 20.81
C THR A 50 24.06 13.16 19.57
N ASN A 51 23.36 14.29 19.64
CA ASN A 51 23.30 15.27 18.56
C ASN A 51 24.67 15.92 18.27
N LEU A 52 25.42 16.25 19.32
CA LEU A 52 26.78 16.79 19.17
C LEU A 52 27.72 15.77 18.53
N LEU A 53 27.70 14.51 19.00
CA LEU A 53 28.52 13.44 18.44
C LEU A 53 28.17 13.18 16.97
N SER A 54 26.88 13.21 16.63
CA SER A 54 26.41 13.08 15.25
C SER A 54 26.94 14.21 14.37
N SER A 55 26.94 15.45 14.87
CA SER A 55 27.48 16.62 14.15
C SER A 55 28.99 16.53 13.96
N LEU A 56 29.73 16.14 15.00
CA LEU A 56 31.17 15.94 14.93
C LEU A 56 31.55 14.81 13.96
N SER A 57 30.76 13.74 13.92
CA SER A 57 30.96 12.62 12.98
C SER A 57 30.82 13.08 11.53
N LYS A 58 29.84 13.95 11.23
CA LYS A 58 29.69 14.58 9.91
C LYS A 58 30.89 15.45 9.56
N LEU A 59 31.37 16.26 10.50
CA LEU A 59 32.54 17.14 10.32
C LEU A 59 33.85 16.37 10.17
N LYS A 60 33.99 15.19 10.78
CA LYS A 60 35.20 14.37 10.71
C LYS A 60 35.29 13.54 9.43
N SER A 61 34.18 13.35 8.71
CA SER A 61 34.17 12.53 7.49
C SER A 61 35.14 13.09 6.44
N THR A 62 36.10 12.27 6.01
CA THR A 62 37.06 12.57 4.93
C THR A 62 36.73 11.86 3.61
N SER A 63 35.63 11.12 3.58
CA SER A 63 35.16 10.44 2.37
C SER A 63 34.58 11.43 1.35
N THR A 64 34.27 10.95 0.15
CA THR A 64 33.63 11.76 -0.91
C THR A 64 32.29 12.35 -0.48
N SER A 65 31.58 11.73 0.47
CA SER A 65 30.32 12.25 1.02
C SER A 65 30.49 13.34 2.09
N SER A 66 31.74 13.74 2.41
CA SER A 66 32.04 14.81 3.37
C SER A 66 31.29 16.10 3.05
N ILE A 67 30.83 16.81 4.09
CA ILE A 67 30.15 18.11 3.94
C ILE A 67 31.02 19.17 3.27
N PHE A 68 32.35 18.99 3.29
CA PHE A 68 33.30 19.89 2.66
C PHE A 68 33.43 19.66 1.14
N ASN A 69 32.85 18.58 0.62
CA ASN A 69 32.74 18.31 -0.81
C ASN A 69 31.39 18.78 -1.38
N ALA A 70 30.66 19.63 -0.67
CA ALA A 70 29.36 20.13 -1.12
C ALA A 70 29.47 20.76 -2.52
N LYS A 71 28.55 20.37 -3.39
CA LYS A 71 28.45 20.86 -4.77
C LYS A 71 27.11 21.52 -4.99
N THR A 72 27.08 22.46 -5.91
CA THR A 72 25.86 23.09 -6.40
C THR A 72 25.65 22.71 -7.85
N ALA A 73 24.40 22.61 -8.26
CA ALA A 73 24.03 22.50 -9.65
C ALA A 73 23.24 23.75 -10.06
N THR A 74 23.53 24.25 -11.25
CA THR A 74 22.84 25.38 -11.85
C THR A 74 22.23 24.95 -13.17
N SER A 75 21.14 25.61 -13.57
CA SER A 75 20.47 25.35 -14.84
C SER A 75 20.41 26.65 -15.64
N SER A 76 20.63 26.55 -16.95
CA SER A 76 20.40 27.65 -17.88
C SER A 76 18.92 28.02 -17.99
N ASN A 77 18.02 27.07 -17.71
CA ASN A 77 16.57 27.30 -17.65
C ASN A 77 15.92 26.40 -16.59
N SER A 78 15.69 26.95 -15.39
CA SER A 78 15.11 26.24 -14.23
C SER A 78 13.62 25.94 -14.34
N GLU A 79 12.94 26.51 -15.34
CA GLU A 79 11.54 26.19 -15.65
C GLU A 79 11.42 24.89 -16.45
N LEU A 80 12.45 24.54 -17.24
CA LEU A 80 12.49 23.28 -17.99
C LEU A 80 13.13 22.15 -17.18
N VAL A 81 14.33 22.39 -16.63
CA VAL A 81 15.11 21.38 -15.90
C VAL A 81 15.79 22.02 -14.70
N THR A 82 15.70 21.37 -13.55
CA THR A 82 16.53 21.67 -12.37
C THR A 82 17.40 20.49 -12.02
N ALA A 83 18.54 20.73 -11.38
CA ALA A 83 19.40 19.65 -10.89
C ALA A 83 19.78 19.88 -9.43
N SER A 84 19.98 18.79 -8.70
CA SER A 84 20.61 18.78 -7.38
C SER A 84 21.84 17.88 -7.42
N ALA A 85 22.89 18.26 -6.71
CA ALA A 85 24.15 17.53 -6.65
C ALA A 85 24.45 17.11 -5.21
N GLU A 86 24.77 15.84 -5.01
CA GLU A 86 25.34 15.32 -3.78
C GLU A 86 26.82 15.70 -3.66
N ASN A 87 27.36 15.57 -2.45
CA ASN A 87 28.78 15.80 -2.15
C ASN A 87 29.70 14.90 -3.00
N SER A 88 29.20 13.73 -3.40
CA SER A 88 29.89 12.73 -4.24
C SER A 88 29.87 13.05 -5.74
N ALA A 89 29.05 14.00 -6.20
CA ALA A 89 28.82 14.25 -7.62
C ALA A 89 30.10 14.66 -8.36
N SER A 90 30.21 14.34 -9.65
CA SER A 90 31.31 14.85 -10.47
C SER A 90 31.01 16.26 -10.98
N ILE A 91 32.01 17.15 -10.98
CA ILE A 91 31.87 18.50 -11.57
C ILE A 91 31.82 18.34 -13.09
N GLY A 92 30.80 18.93 -13.72
CA GLY A 92 30.62 18.87 -15.16
C GLY A 92 29.51 19.79 -15.65
N SER A 93 29.39 19.90 -16.96
CA SER A 93 28.29 20.57 -17.65
C SER A 93 27.63 19.58 -18.60
N TYR A 94 26.30 19.61 -18.65
CA TYR A 94 25.50 18.66 -19.41
C TYR A 94 24.46 19.42 -20.22
N GLU A 95 24.28 19.02 -21.47
CA GLU A 95 23.23 19.53 -22.34
C GLU A 95 22.00 18.64 -22.24
N ILE A 96 20.85 19.23 -21.92
CA ILE A 96 19.59 18.51 -21.78
C ILE A 96 18.50 19.23 -22.56
N ALA A 97 17.81 18.52 -23.45
CA ALA A 97 16.61 19.01 -24.12
C ALA A 97 15.46 18.01 -23.94
N VAL A 98 14.37 18.47 -23.32
CA VAL A 98 13.21 17.63 -22.96
C VAL A 98 12.15 17.70 -24.05
N SER A 99 11.79 16.54 -24.62
CA SER A 99 10.75 16.42 -25.64
C SER A 99 9.43 15.85 -25.10
N GLN A 100 9.46 15.13 -23.98
CA GLN A 100 8.28 14.53 -23.35
C GLN A 100 8.55 14.33 -21.86
N LEU A 101 7.56 14.62 -21.02
CA LEU A 101 7.56 14.25 -19.60
C LEU A 101 6.96 12.86 -19.40
N ALA A 102 7.45 12.15 -18.40
CA ALA A 102 6.85 10.91 -17.94
C ALA A 102 5.44 11.18 -17.42
N LYS A 103 4.52 10.25 -17.70
CA LYS A 103 3.10 10.33 -17.36
C LYS A 103 2.66 9.05 -16.69
N ASN A 104 1.64 9.19 -15.85
CA ASN A 104 0.92 8.07 -15.27
C ASN A 104 0.04 7.40 -16.33
N ASP A 105 -0.02 6.07 -16.30
CA ASP A 105 -0.91 5.32 -17.18
C ASP A 105 -2.36 5.48 -16.72
N MET A 106 -3.29 5.53 -17.66
CA MET A 106 -4.70 5.82 -17.36
C MET A 106 -5.60 5.03 -18.31
N VAL A 107 -6.58 4.36 -17.72
CA VAL A 107 -7.66 3.68 -18.42
C VAL A 107 -8.99 4.34 -18.04
N ILE A 108 -9.87 4.51 -19.03
CA ILE A 108 -11.16 5.23 -18.90
C ILE A 108 -12.29 4.32 -19.38
N SER A 109 -13.39 4.27 -18.62
CA SER A 109 -14.59 3.53 -18.99
C SER A 109 -15.35 4.16 -20.16
N SER A 110 -16.30 3.42 -20.73
CA SER A 110 -17.32 4.02 -21.58
C SER A 110 -18.18 5.02 -20.79
N ASP A 111 -18.79 5.96 -21.52
CA ASP A 111 -19.78 6.89 -20.98
C ASP A 111 -21.10 6.17 -20.67
N LEU A 112 -21.52 6.24 -19.40
CA LEU A 112 -22.75 5.62 -18.93
C LEU A 112 -23.82 6.66 -18.66
N ASP A 113 -25.10 6.30 -18.87
CA ASP A 113 -26.20 7.12 -18.35
C ASP A 113 -26.16 7.14 -16.82
N SER A 114 -26.00 8.30 -16.22
CA SER A 114 -25.76 8.44 -14.77
C SER A 114 -26.89 7.85 -13.91
N SER A 115 -28.11 7.82 -14.43
CA SER A 115 -29.33 7.45 -13.70
C SER A 115 -29.78 6.00 -13.94
N ALA A 116 -29.23 5.35 -14.96
CA ALA A 116 -29.55 3.97 -15.27
C ALA A 116 -29.04 3.02 -14.17
N VAL A 117 -29.81 1.96 -13.92
CA VAL A 117 -29.52 0.92 -12.93
C VAL A 117 -29.22 -0.37 -13.69
N LEU A 118 -28.10 -1.02 -13.38
CA LEU A 118 -27.68 -2.25 -14.06
C LEU A 118 -28.29 -3.52 -13.44
N GLY A 119 -28.77 -3.44 -12.19
CA GLY A 119 -29.39 -4.57 -11.50
C GLY A 119 -28.40 -5.69 -11.13
N LEU A 120 -27.11 -5.39 -11.06
CA LEU A 120 -26.09 -6.32 -10.59
C LEU A 120 -26.20 -6.50 -9.07
N THR A 121 -26.24 -7.73 -8.60
CA THR A 121 -26.38 -8.06 -7.18
C THR A 121 -25.28 -9.00 -6.72
N GLY A 122 -24.98 -8.96 -5.42
CA GLY A 122 -24.01 -9.83 -4.79
C GLY A 122 -22.57 -9.34 -4.92
N LYS A 123 -21.64 -10.25 -4.65
CA LYS A 123 -20.20 -9.98 -4.62
C LYS A 123 -19.61 -9.98 -6.03
N HIS A 124 -18.90 -8.91 -6.35
CA HIS A 124 -18.19 -8.75 -7.61
C HIS A 124 -16.71 -8.47 -7.34
N THR A 125 -15.86 -9.21 -8.03
CA THR A 125 -14.40 -9.11 -7.89
C THR A 125 -13.76 -8.88 -9.26
N PHE A 126 -12.73 -8.06 -9.29
CA PHE A 126 -11.87 -7.88 -10.45
C PHE A 126 -10.42 -7.71 -10.03
N THR A 127 -9.52 -8.02 -10.95
CA THR A 127 -8.08 -7.90 -10.73
C THR A 127 -7.48 -6.83 -11.63
N VAL A 128 -6.49 -6.11 -11.10
CA VAL A 128 -5.65 -5.17 -11.86
C VAL A 128 -4.19 -5.55 -11.68
N ASN A 129 -3.50 -5.89 -12.77
CA ASN A 129 -2.08 -6.14 -12.77
C ASN A 129 -1.34 -4.83 -13.07
N THR A 130 -0.48 -4.39 -12.16
CA THR A 130 0.28 -3.13 -12.29
C THR A 130 1.76 -3.41 -12.21
N GLY A 131 2.54 -2.80 -13.11
CA GLY A 131 3.99 -2.96 -13.07
C GLY A 131 4.63 -2.24 -11.87
N ASP A 132 5.79 -2.72 -11.44
CA ASP A 132 6.52 -2.16 -10.30
C ASP A 132 7.97 -1.75 -10.62
N GLY A 133 8.34 -1.71 -11.90
CA GLY A 133 9.74 -1.54 -12.30
C GLY A 133 10.58 -2.83 -12.26
N SER A 134 10.01 -3.95 -11.83
CA SER A 134 10.63 -5.27 -11.72
C SER A 134 9.70 -6.35 -12.26
N ASN A 135 10.13 -7.62 -12.17
CA ASN A 135 9.25 -8.77 -12.38
C ASN A 135 9.33 -9.69 -11.14
N PRO A 136 8.21 -10.33 -10.75
CA PRO A 136 6.89 -10.19 -11.35
C PRO A 136 6.19 -8.89 -10.93
N ASP A 137 5.13 -8.58 -11.68
CA ASP A 137 4.27 -7.43 -11.46
C ASP A 137 3.43 -7.58 -10.19
N TYR A 138 2.85 -6.46 -9.74
CA TYR A 138 1.84 -6.50 -8.70
C TYR A 138 0.49 -6.96 -9.26
N THR A 139 -0.25 -7.70 -8.45
CA THR A 139 -1.69 -7.97 -8.64
C THR A 139 -2.46 -7.24 -7.56
N SER A 140 -3.60 -6.65 -7.90
CA SER A 140 -4.52 -6.05 -6.93
C SER A 140 -5.91 -6.59 -7.17
N THR A 141 -6.51 -7.17 -6.14
CA THR A 141 -7.82 -7.78 -6.17
C THR A 141 -8.84 -6.87 -5.49
N VAL A 142 -9.75 -6.31 -6.27
CA VAL A 142 -10.76 -5.38 -5.76
C VAL A 142 -12.11 -6.06 -5.72
N THR A 143 -12.72 -6.05 -4.54
CA THR A 143 -14.01 -6.67 -4.27
C THR A 143 -15.02 -5.62 -3.82
N LEU A 144 -16.25 -5.72 -4.29
CA LEU A 144 -17.38 -4.94 -3.79
C LEU A 144 -18.67 -5.76 -3.81
N GLU A 145 -19.60 -5.39 -2.94
CA GLU A 145 -20.94 -5.98 -2.88
C GLU A 145 -21.98 -4.96 -3.37
N LEU A 146 -22.87 -5.45 -4.25
CA LEU A 146 -23.92 -4.67 -4.87
C LEU A 146 -25.30 -5.19 -4.45
N ASP A 147 -26.24 -4.28 -4.27
CA ASP A 147 -27.62 -4.62 -3.89
C ASP A 147 -28.60 -4.58 -5.08
N GLY A 148 -28.13 -4.18 -6.26
CA GLY A 148 -28.91 -4.12 -7.49
C GLY A 148 -29.69 -2.83 -7.67
N THR A 149 -29.58 -1.89 -6.72
CA THR A 149 -30.25 -0.59 -6.77
C THR A 149 -29.31 0.55 -7.18
N GLU A 150 -28.02 0.28 -7.30
CA GLU A 150 -27.03 1.27 -7.68
C GLU A 150 -27.31 1.83 -9.07
N THR A 151 -27.34 3.16 -9.16
CA THR A 151 -27.23 3.83 -10.46
C THR A 151 -25.80 3.70 -10.97
N ASN A 152 -25.58 3.90 -12.26
CA ASN A 152 -24.22 3.93 -12.80
C ASN A 152 -23.33 4.94 -12.05
N LEU A 153 -23.86 6.10 -11.67
CA LEU A 153 -23.07 7.06 -10.87
C LEU A 153 -22.67 6.48 -9.52
N SER A 154 -23.60 5.93 -8.74
CA SER A 154 -23.27 5.40 -7.41
C SER A 154 -22.42 4.11 -7.49
N LEU A 155 -22.57 3.31 -8.54
CA LEU A 155 -21.69 2.18 -8.83
C LEU A 155 -20.26 2.65 -9.08
N LEU A 156 -20.05 3.66 -9.92
CA LEU A 156 -18.71 4.19 -10.21
C LEU A 156 -18.05 4.83 -8.97
N GLU A 157 -18.84 5.46 -8.10
CA GLU A 157 -18.37 5.96 -6.80
C GLU A 157 -17.97 4.82 -5.86
N LYS A 158 -18.74 3.73 -5.81
CA LYS A 158 -18.40 2.52 -5.05
C LYS A 158 -17.10 1.89 -5.56
N ILE A 159 -16.95 1.73 -6.88
CA ILE A 159 -15.71 1.20 -7.50
C ILE A 159 -14.52 2.10 -7.19
N SER A 160 -14.69 3.42 -7.34
CA SER A 160 -13.63 4.39 -7.04
C SER A 160 -13.19 4.31 -5.58
N THR A 161 -14.15 4.19 -4.67
CA THR A 161 -13.89 4.04 -3.23
C THR A 161 -13.16 2.74 -2.96
N ALA A 162 -13.67 1.61 -3.48
CA ALA A 162 -13.07 0.29 -3.31
C ALA A 162 -11.60 0.29 -3.73
N ILE A 163 -11.26 0.82 -4.91
CA ILE A 163 -9.87 0.96 -5.36
C ILE A 163 -9.04 1.84 -4.42
N ASN A 164 -9.56 3.02 -4.04
CA ASN A 164 -8.79 4.00 -3.28
C ASN A 164 -8.60 3.63 -1.80
N THR A 165 -9.40 2.72 -1.25
CA THR A 165 -9.33 2.28 0.15
C THR A 165 -8.90 0.83 0.31
N ASP A 166 -8.60 0.14 -0.79
CA ASP A 166 -8.23 -1.26 -0.82
C ASP A 166 -7.00 -1.61 0.05
N TYR A 167 -6.91 -2.87 0.48
CA TYR A 167 -5.75 -3.47 1.12
C TYR A 167 -5.45 -4.82 0.45
N ALA A 168 -4.18 -5.24 0.43
CA ALA A 168 -3.85 -6.58 -0.05
C ALA A 168 -4.55 -7.62 0.84
N GLU A 169 -5.46 -8.39 0.25
CA GLU A 169 -6.22 -9.44 0.92
C GLU A 169 -6.09 -10.75 0.15
N VAL A 170 -5.75 -11.82 0.85
CA VAL A 170 -5.68 -13.17 0.29
C VAL A 170 -6.65 -14.05 1.07
N SER A 171 -7.60 -14.64 0.38
CA SER A 171 -8.59 -15.54 0.97
C SER A 171 -8.39 -16.96 0.46
N SER A 172 -8.50 -17.95 1.35
CA SER A 172 -8.53 -19.35 0.94
C SER A 172 -9.84 -19.71 0.24
N THR A 173 -9.80 -20.81 -0.51
CA THR A 173 -11.02 -21.52 -0.93
C THR A 173 -11.83 -21.92 0.31
N ALA A 174 -13.16 -21.88 0.20
CA ALA A 174 -14.05 -22.39 1.23
C ALA A 174 -13.90 -23.90 1.39
N GLN A 175 -13.91 -24.36 2.63
CA GLN A 175 -13.89 -25.77 2.99
C GLN A 175 -14.96 -26.01 4.04
N SER A 176 -15.65 -27.15 3.97
CA SER A 176 -16.62 -27.51 4.99
C SER A 176 -15.91 -27.72 6.33
N ALA A 177 -16.31 -26.98 7.37
CA ALA A 177 -15.67 -26.95 8.68
C ALA A 177 -15.49 -28.33 9.32
N SER A 178 -16.50 -29.18 9.14
CA SER A 178 -16.54 -30.54 9.70
C SER A 178 -15.82 -31.59 8.84
N ALA A 179 -15.35 -31.24 7.64
CA ALA A 179 -14.64 -32.18 6.79
C ALA A 179 -13.23 -32.42 7.31
N ASP A 180 -12.78 -33.67 7.21
CA ASP A 180 -11.45 -34.08 7.63
C ASP A 180 -10.38 -33.45 6.72
N TYR A 181 -9.42 -32.78 7.35
CA TYR A 181 -8.20 -32.35 6.68
C TYR A 181 -7.17 -33.48 6.75
N SER A 182 -6.95 -34.15 5.62
CA SER A 182 -6.02 -35.28 5.50
C SER A 182 -4.59 -34.88 5.12
N GLY A 183 -4.32 -33.59 4.97
CA GLY A 183 -2.96 -33.10 4.73
C GLY A 183 -2.10 -33.23 6.00
N GLY A 184 -0.85 -33.61 5.81
CA GLY A 184 0.11 -33.75 6.90
C GLY A 184 0.75 -32.43 7.32
N GLU A 185 1.87 -32.55 8.04
CA GLU A 185 2.72 -31.41 8.37
C GLU A 185 3.06 -30.59 7.11
N SER A 186 2.97 -29.28 7.23
CA SER A 186 3.19 -28.35 6.13
C SER A 186 3.93 -27.11 6.62
N SER A 187 4.71 -26.53 5.70
CA SER A 187 5.43 -25.29 5.90
C SER A 187 5.26 -24.40 4.67
N PHE A 188 4.96 -23.13 4.90
CA PHE A 188 4.83 -22.14 3.83
C PHE A 188 5.36 -20.78 4.30
N LYS A 189 5.78 -19.96 3.34
CA LYS A 189 6.27 -18.61 3.58
C LYS A 189 5.19 -17.59 3.31
N ILE A 190 5.15 -16.56 4.15
CA ILE A 190 4.44 -15.30 3.89
C ILE A 190 5.50 -14.20 3.79
N ASN A 191 5.61 -13.56 2.64
CA ASN A 191 6.40 -12.36 2.43
C ASN A 191 5.50 -11.13 2.53
N VAL A 192 5.84 -10.22 3.45
CA VAL A 192 5.13 -8.96 3.68
C VAL A 192 6.06 -7.81 3.33
N GLY A 193 5.81 -7.13 2.21
CA GLY A 193 6.59 -5.96 1.78
C GLY A 193 8.10 -6.21 1.63
N GLY A 194 8.51 -7.45 1.35
CA GLY A 194 9.93 -7.88 1.25
C GLY A 194 10.48 -8.61 2.47
N THR A 195 9.71 -8.75 3.56
CA THR A 195 10.12 -9.51 4.76
C THR A 195 9.46 -10.88 4.78
N GLU A 196 10.25 -11.95 4.76
CA GLU A 196 9.75 -13.33 4.79
C GLU A 196 9.52 -13.86 6.22
N TYR A 197 8.42 -14.58 6.40
CA TYR A 197 8.06 -15.32 7.61
C TYR A 197 7.69 -16.76 7.24
N THR A 198 8.17 -17.74 8.01
CA THR A 198 7.80 -19.15 7.83
C THR A 198 6.70 -19.53 8.81
N ILE A 199 5.65 -20.16 8.30
CA ILE A 199 4.54 -20.73 9.07
C ILE A 199 4.58 -22.24 8.92
N ASN A 200 4.55 -22.94 10.05
CA ASN A 200 4.48 -24.40 10.09
C ASN A 200 3.12 -24.81 10.64
N SER A 201 2.39 -25.68 9.95
CA SER A 201 1.17 -26.33 10.47
C SER A 201 1.45 -27.81 10.70
N VAL A 202 0.92 -28.35 11.80
CA VAL A 202 1.05 -29.78 12.13
C VAL A 202 0.14 -30.62 11.23
N GLY A 203 -0.99 -30.05 10.80
CA GLY A 203 -1.99 -30.73 9.99
C GLY A 203 -2.79 -31.79 10.75
N GLY A 204 -3.69 -32.48 10.03
CA GLY A 204 -4.70 -33.38 10.60
C GLY A 204 -5.95 -32.66 11.14
N GLY A 205 -6.88 -33.44 11.71
CA GLY A 205 -8.12 -32.90 12.28
C GLY A 205 -9.16 -32.52 11.22
N THR A 206 -10.00 -31.52 11.53
CA THR A 206 -10.94 -30.93 10.56
C THR A 206 -10.43 -29.61 9.99
N TYR A 207 -11.07 -29.09 8.94
CA TYR A 207 -10.74 -27.75 8.43
C TYR A 207 -10.99 -26.63 9.45
N GLU A 208 -11.98 -26.77 10.34
CA GLU A 208 -12.19 -25.84 11.46
C GLU A 208 -10.91 -25.71 12.31
N GLU A 209 -10.36 -26.84 12.72
CA GLU A 209 -9.16 -26.90 13.58
C GLU A 209 -7.92 -26.40 12.85
N LEU A 210 -7.76 -26.74 11.58
CA LEU A 210 -6.66 -26.25 10.74
C LEU A 210 -6.70 -24.72 10.61
N ILE A 211 -7.86 -24.14 10.29
CA ILE A 211 -7.97 -22.70 10.07
C ILE A 211 -7.72 -21.94 11.39
N ASP A 212 -8.18 -22.46 12.52
CA ASP A 212 -7.88 -21.89 13.85
C ASP A 212 -6.38 -21.93 14.17
N GLU A 213 -5.71 -23.05 13.88
CA GLU A 213 -4.25 -23.18 14.02
C GLU A 213 -3.52 -22.11 13.18
N LEU A 214 -3.92 -21.95 11.91
CA LEU A 214 -3.30 -20.99 11.00
C LEU A 214 -3.51 -19.55 11.47
N VAL A 215 -4.72 -19.17 11.88
CA VAL A 215 -5.03 -17.83 12.39
C VAL A 215 -4.17 -17.50 13.60
N GLU A 216 -4.05 -18.41 14.57
CA GLU A 216 -3.21 -18.21 15.76
C GLU A 216 -1.73 -18.06 15.40
N LYS A 217 -1.20 -18.95 14.57
CA LYS A 217 0.22 -18.95 14.19
C LYS A 217 0.60 -17.74 13.36
N ILE A 218 -0.25 -17.34 12.40
CA ILE A 218 0.01 -16.18 11.56
C ILE A 218 -0.01 -14.90 12.41
N ASN A 219 -1.06 -14.69 13.22
CA ASN A 219 -1.17 -13.48 14.04
C ASN A 219 -0.08 -13.34 15.11
N SER A 220 0.47 -14.46 15.59
CA SER A 220 1.58 -14.46 16.56
C SER A 220 2.97 -14.29 15.93
N THR A 221 3.13 -14.67 14.65
CA THR A 221 4.44 -14.75 13.98
C THR A 221 4.66 -13.65 12.95
N VAL A 222 3.66 -13.37 12.12
CA VAL A 222 3.78 -12.48 10.95
C VAL A 222 3.41 -11.07 11.32
N LYS A 223 4.40 -10.17 11.28
CA LYS A 223 4.13 -8.75 11.48
C LYS A 223 3.61 -8.15 10.19
N GLY A 224 2.63 -7.26 10.32
CA GLY A 224 2.07 -6.54 9.19
C GLY A 224 0.89 -7.25 8.52
N VAL A 225 0.46 -8.40 9.02
CA VAL A 225 -0.70 -9.17 8.53
C VAL A 225 -1.71 -9.39 9.66
N SER A 226 -2.99 -9.31 9.32
CA SER A 226 -4.10 -9.75 10.17
C SER A 226 -4.73 -10.99 9.55
N ALA A 227 -4.68 -12.11 10.26
CA ALA A 227 -5.35 -13.35 9.86
C ALA A 227 -6.69 -13.49 10.59
N VAL A 228 -7.74 -13.85 9.85
CA VAL A 228 -9.10 -14.03 10.38
C VAL A 228 -9.73 -15.29 9.78
N LYS A 229 -10.46 -16.04 10.61
CA LYS A 229 -11.36 -17.10 10.15
C LYS A 229 -12.68 -16.48 9.72
N ILE A 230 -13.09 -16.74 8.49
CA ILE A 230 -14.43 -16.41 7.99
C ILE A 230 -15.25 -17.70 8.06
N SER A 231 -16.42 -17.63 8.69
CA SER A 231 -17.36 -18.75 8.82
C SER A 231 -18.63 -18.46 8.02
N ASP A 232 -19.30 -19.52 7.58
CA ASP A 232 -20.59 -19.48 6.88
C ASP A 232 -20.56 -18.66 5.57
N ASP A 233 -19.42 -18.69 4.85
CA ASP A 233 -19.23 -18.07 3.52
C ASP A 233 -18.52 -19.06 2.57
N PRO A 234 -19.13 -19.44 1.44
CA PRO A 234 -20.42 -18.97 0.92
C PRO A 234 -21.63 -19.66 1.55
N ASP A 235 -21.46 -20.87 2.11
CA ASP A 235 -22.53 -21.69 2.64
C ASP A 235 -22.41 -21.89 4.15
N THR A 236 -23.54 -22.10 4.83
CA THR A 236 -23.55 -22.41 6.27
C THR A 236 -22.74 -23.67 6.57
N GLY A 237 -21.80 -23.57 7.50
CA GLY A 237 -20.88 -24.64 7.87
C GLY A 237 -19.54 -24.64 7.12
N ASP A 238 -19.29 -23.67 6.23
CA ASP A 238 -17.98 -23.47 5.60
C ASP A 238 -17.06 -22.57 6.43
N VAL A 239 -15.76 -22.79 6.28
CA VAL A 239 -14.68 -21.95 6.82
C VAL A 239 -13.66 -21.55 5.77
N LYS A 240 -13.12 -20.34 5.93
CA LYS A 240 -12.04 -19.76 5.11
C LYS A 240 -11.03 -19.06 6.00
N LEU A 241 -9.79 -19.02 5.54
CA LEU A 241 -8.75 -18.13 6.06
C LEU A 241 -8.73 -16.85 5.20
N SER A 242 -8.80 -15.68 5.82
CA SER A 242 -8.47 -14.41 5.18
C SER A 242 -7.23 -13.81 5.84
N LEU A 243 -6.29 -13.37 5.00
CA LEU A 243 -5.08 -12.66 5.40
C LEU A 243 -5.12 -11.25 4.79
N THR A 244 -5.10 -10.22 5.62
CA THR A 244 -5.09 -8.82 5.16
C THR A 244 -3.80 -8.14 5.58
N ALA A 245 -3.12 -7.47 4.65
CA ALA A 245 -2.01 -6.59 4.98
C ALA A 245 -2.52 -5.39 5.79
N THR A 246 -1.82 -5.04 6.87
CA THR A 246 -2.20 -3.93 7.76
C THR A 246 -1.77 -2.56 7.23
N ASN A 247 -0.92 -2.53 6.20
CA ASN A 247 -0.42 -1.33 5.54
C ASN A 247 -0.61 -1.51 4.03
N SER A 248 -1.26 -0.55 3.39
CA SER A 248 -1.59 -0.62 1.96
C SER A 248 -0.36 -0.79 1.06
N LYS A 249 0.80 -0.24 1.47
CA LYS A 249 2.03 -0.30 0.67
C LYS A 249 2.75 -1.65 0.71
N ASP A 250 2.38 -2.53 1.64
CA ASP A 250 3.04 -3.81 1.79
C ASP A 250 2.29 -4.86 0.95
N TYR A 251 2.99 -5.48 0.00
CA TYR A 251 2.45 -6.60 -0.76
C TYR A 251 2.51 -7.89 0.06
N LEU A 252 1.65 -8.85 -0.28
CA LEU A 252 1.68 -10.22 0.22
C LEU A 252 2.16 -11.16 -0.88
N SER A 253 3.08 -12.07 -0.54
CA SER A 253 3.35 -13.25 -1.36
C SER A 253 3.32 -14.47 -0.45
N ILE A 254 2.64 -15.52 -0.87
CA ILE A 254 2.51 -16.76 -0.11
C ILE A 254 2.98 -17.88 -0.99
N SER A 255 3.92 -18.69 -0.51
CA SER A 255 4.49 -19.80 -1.27
C SER A 255 4.78 -21.00 -0.38
N HIS A 256 4.69 -22.19 -0.95
CA HIS A 256 5.06 -23.42 -0.28
C HIS A 256 6.56 -23.45 0.09
N GLU A 257 6.88 -24.01 1.26
CA GLU A 257 8.27 -24.20 1.71
C GLU A 257 8.62 -25.69 1.89
N GLY A 258 7.74 -26.49 2.51
CA GLY A 258 8.00 -27.92 2.71
C GLY A 258 6.81 -28.70 3.27
N GLY A 259 6.90 -30.02 3.26
CA GLY A 259 5.79 -30.90 3.68
C GLY A 259 4.66 -30.97 2.66
N PHE A 260 3.40 -31.09 3.12
CA PHE A 260 2.24 -30.99 2.23
C PHE A 260 2.08 -29.56 1.69
N ASP A 261 1.74 -29.42 0.40
CA ASP A 261 1.52 -28.10 -0.21
C ASP A 261 0.17 -27.50 0.19
N LEU A 262 0.12 -27.03 1.43
CA LEU A 262 -1.06 -26.41 2.01
C LEU A 262 -1.42 -25.08 1.32
N ALA A 263 -0.43 -24.32 0.84
CA ALA A 263 -0.67 -23.03 0.20
C ALA A 263 -1.44 -23.20 -1.12
N SER A 264 -1.04 -24.15 -1.96
CA SER A 264 -1.78 -24.48 -3.18
C SER A 264 -3.11 -25.16 -2.87
N HIS A 265 -3.15 -26.06 -1.88
CA HIS A 265 -4.38 -26.77 -1.49
C HIS A 265 -5.49 -25.84 -1.01
N LEU A 266 -5.16 -24.82 -0.21
CA LEU A 266 -6.10 -23.80 0.23
C LEU A 266 -6.34 -22.71 -0.82
N GLY A 267 -5.62 -22.73 -1.95
CA GLY A 267 -5.72 -21.70 -2.99
C GLY A 267 -5.19 -20.33 -2.56
N ILE A 268 -4.28 -20.28 -1.58
CA ILE A 268 -3.68 -19.04 -1.08
C ILE A 268 -2.30 -18.74 -1.67
N ASN A 269 -1.75 -19.64 -2.50
CA ASN A 269 -0.48 -19.40 -3.19
C ASN A 269 -0.62 -18.19 -4.13
N ILE A 270 0.15 -17.14 -3.87
CA ILE A 270 0.03 -15.85 -4.57
C ILE A 270 1.39 -15.15 -4.61
N GLU A 271 1.61 -14.40 -5.67
CA GLU A 271 2.83 -13.62 -5.85
C GLU A 271 2.47 -12.14 -5.96
N LYS A 272 3.00 -11.36 -5.01
CA LYS A 272 2.91 -9.90 -4.94
C LYS A 272 1.49 -9.34 -5.12
N GLU A 273 0.53 -9.87 -4.35
CA GLU A 273 -0.76 -9.19 -4.15
C GLU A 273 -0.51 -7.90 -3.38
N ILE A 274 -0.84 -6.76 -3.95
CA ILE A 274 -0.72 -5.44 -3.33
C ILE A 274 -2.08 -4.77 -3.36
N SER A 275 -2.31 -3.86 -2.41
CA SER A 275 -3.52 -3.08 -2.46
C SER A 275 -3.60 -2.23 -3.73
N ALA A 276 -4.77 -2.19 -4.36
CA ALA A 276 -5.06 -1.28 -5.46
C ALA A 276 -4.78 0.17 -5.03
N SER A 277 -5.07 0.49 -3.77
CA SER A 277 -4.84 1.81 -3.19
C SER A 277 -3.36 2.20 -3.09
N ALA A 278 -2.40 1.28 -3.18
CA ALA A 278 -0.98 1.62 -3.15
C ALA A 278 -0.44 1.99 -4.54
N VAL A 279 -0.97 1.36 -5.59
CA VAL A 279 -0.45 1.44 -6.96
C VAL A 279 -1.36 2.19 -7.93
N LEU A 280 -2.64 2.36 -7.59
CA LEU A 280 -3.65 2.99 -8.42
C LEU A 280 -4.38 4.10 -7.65
N SER A 281 -5.04 4.96 -8.42
CA SER A 281 -6.07 5.88 -7.95
C SER A 281 -7.23 5.86 -8.93
N ALA A 282 -8.46 5.85 -8.43
CA ALA A 282 -9.66 5.87 -9.24
C ALA A 282 -10.52 7.10 -8.95
N SER A 283 -11.22 7.59 -9.97
CA SER A 283 -12.19 8.68 -9.82
C SER A 283 -13.39 8.49 -10.74
N SER A 284 -14.58 8.68 -10.18
CA SER A 284 -15.82 8.86 -10.95
C SER A 284 -16.03 10.35 -11.24
N PHE A 285 -16.55 10.66 -12.42
CA PHE A 285 -16.84 12.03 -12.85
C PHE A 285 -17.98 12.06 -13.87
N THR A 286 -18.45 13.27 -14.16
CA THR A 286 -19.55 13.55 -15.11
C THR A 286 -18.96 14.23 -16.35
N PRO A 287 -18.71 13.49 -17.47
CA PRO A 287 -18.11 14.07 -18.66
C PRO A 287 -19.05 15.03 -19.40
N SER A 288 -20.36 14.80 -19.29
CA SER A 288 -21.42 15.66 -19.81
C SER A 288 -22.70 15.48 -19.01
N SER A 289 -23.68 16.37 -19.21
CA SER A 289 -24.95 16.33 -18.45
C SER A 289 -25.65 14.98 -18.61
N GLY A 290 -25.97 14.34 -17.48
CA GLY A 290 -26.63 13.03 -17.45
C GLY A 290 -25.71 11.83 -17.70
N LYS A 291 -24.39 12.03 -17.80
CA LYS A 291 -23.41 10.96 -17.99
C LYS A 291 -22.51 10.75 -16.77
N ALA A 292 -21.99 9.55 -16.63
CA ALA A 292 -21.00 9.19 -15.61
C ALA A 292 -19.89 8.34 -16.25
N GLN A 293 -18.66 8.55 -15.82
CA GLN A 293 -17.47 7.88 -16.33
C GLN A 293 -16.45 7.65 -15.21
N LEU A 294 -15.63 6.62 -15.35
CA LEU A 294 -14.59 6.21 -14.40
C LEU A 294 -13.23 6.35 -15.06
N SER A 295 -12.27 6.91 -14.34
CA SER A 295 -10.86 6.80 -14.67
C SER A 295 -10.10 6.04 -13.59
N ILE A 296 -9.20 5.15 -14.00
CA ILE A 296 -8.25 4.46 -13.13
C ILE A 296 -6.85 4.80 -13.62
N THR A 297 -6.02 5.31 -12.72
CA THR A 297 -4.69 5.87 -13.05
C THR A 297 -3.63 5.22 -12.19
N SER A 298 -2.48 4.87 -12.77
CA SER A 298 -1.31 4.41 -12.00
C SER A 298 -0.75 5.54 -11.13
N LYS A 299 -0.27 5.23 -9.93
CA LYS A 299 0.31 6.26 -9.03
C LYS A 299 1.71 6.69 -9.42
N ASN A 300 2.46 5.79 -10.05
CA ASN A 300 3.79 6.08 -10.59
C ASN A 300 3.72 6.29 -12.10
N SER A 301 4.53 7.24 -12.60
CA SER A 301 4.68 7.51 -14.02
C SER A 301 5.53 6.45 -14.69
N GLY A 302 5.46 6.38 -16.03
CA GLY A 302 6.36 5.57 -16.81
C GLY A 302 5.80 4.22 -17.21
N LEU A 303 6.42 3.65 -18.24
CA LEU A 303 6.00 2.42 -18.88
C LEU A 303 6.07 1.23 -17.92
N ASP A 304 7.04 1.22 -17.01
CA ASP A 304 7.27 0.09 -16.10
C ASP A 304 6.26 0.04 -14.94
N PHE A 305 5.53 1.14 -14.70
CA PHE A 305 4.52 1.26 -13.65
C PHE A 305 3.09 1.30 -14.20
N ARG A 306 2.92 0.90 -15.46
CA ARG A 306 1.65 0.92 -16.17
C ARG A 306 0.68 -0.15 -15.66
N ILE A 307 -0.59 0.01 -16.01
CA ILE A 307 -1.60 -1.04 -15.84
C ILE A 307 -1.40 -2.08 -16.95
N LYS A 308 -0.92 -3.27 -16.61
CA LYS A 308 -0.62 -4.34 -17.56
C LYS A 308 -1.82 -5.22 -17.87
N GLY A 309 -2.77 -5.32 -16.94
CA GLY A 309 -4.03 -5.99 -17.19
C GLY A 309 -5.13 -5.52 -16.25
N ILE A 310 -6.37 -5.62 -16.70
CA ILE A 310 -7.57 -5.30 -15.93
C ILE A 310 -8.70 -6.22 -16.40
N ALA A 311 -9.21 -7.06 -15.50
CA ALA A 311 -10.17 -8.10 -15.85
C ALA A 311 -11.12 -8.44 -14.70
N ASP A 312 -12.37 -8.74 -15.05
CA ASP A 312 -13.33 -9.33 -14.11
C ASP A 312 -12.85 -10.74 -13.71
N GLU A 313 -13.02 -11.11 -12.44
CA GLU A 313 -12.90 -12.51 -12.05
C GLU A 313 -14.11 -13.33 -12.52
N THR A 314 -13.98 -14.65 -12.51
CA THR A 314 -15.07 -15.56 -12.93
C THR A 314 -16.33 -15.31 -12.10
N GLY A 315 -17.45 -15.02 -12.78
CA GLY A 315 -18.73 -14.71 -12.15
C GLY A 315 -18.97 -13.21 -11.93
N SER A 316 -17.96 -12.37 -12.08
CA SER A 316 -18.10 -10.92 -12.05
C SER A 316 -18.40 -10.34 -13.43
N GLN A 317 -19.11 -9.20 -13.46
CA GLN A 317 -19.49 -8.52 -14.71
C GLN A 317 -19.27 -7.01 -14.64
N ILE A 318 -18.73 -6.48 -13.55
CA ILE A 318 -18.67 -5.03 -13.31
C ILE A 318 -17.79 -4.33 -14.34
N LEU A 319 -16.56 -4.81 -14.60
CA LEU A 319 -15.70 -4.19 -15.61
C LEU A 319 -16.25 -4.39 -17.02
N SER A 320 -16.90 -5.52 -17.27
CA SER A 320 -17.55 -5.80 -18.55
C SER A 320 -18.64 -4.76 -18.87
N GLN A 321 -19.43 -4.33 -17.86
CA GLN A 321 -20.39 -3.24 -18.03
C GLN A 321 -19.73 -1.88 -18.27
N LEU A 322 -18.51 -1.67 -17.76
CA LEU A 322 -17.75 -0.43 -17.96
C LEU A 322 -16.96 -0.39 -19.28
N GLY A 323 -16.91 -1.51 -20.02
CA GLY A 323 -15.99 -1.68 -21.15
C GLY A 323 -14.52 -1.84 -20.72
N LEU A 324 -14.26 -2.09 -19.44
CA LEU A 324 -12.93 -2.18 -18.84
C LEU A 324 -12.45 -3.61 -18.59
N ASN A 325 -13.21 -4.64 -18.97
CA ASN A 325 -12.75 -6.02 -18.92
C ASN A 325 -11.82 -6.31 -20.10
N LEU A 326 -10.63 -5.72 -20.07
CA LEU A 326 -9.69 -5.66 -21.20
C LEU A 326 -8.69 -6.84 -21.21
N GLY A 327 -8.59 -7.59 -20.11
CA GLY A 327 -7.52 -8.56 -19.92
C GLY A 327 -6.17 -7.86 -20.02
N THR A 328 -5.26 -8.40 -20.83
CA THR A 328 -3.97 -7.77 -21.15
C THR A 328 -4.01 -6.89 -22.41
N SER A 329 -5.18 -6.73 -23.02
CA SER A 329 -5.34 -5.90 -24.22
C SER A 329 -5.31 -4.42 -23.85
N ARG A 330 -4.74 -3.59 -24.72
CA ARG A 330 -4.65 -2.13 -24.50
C ARG A 330 -5.31 -1.35 -25.65
N PRO A 331 -6.64 -1.45 -25.85
CA PRO A 331 -7.32 -0.61 -26.82
C PRO A 331 -7.18 0.87 -26.44
N SER A 332 -7.10 1.75 -27.44
CA SER A 332 -7.11 3.19 -27.22
C SER A 332 -8.49 3.64 -26.79
N PHE A 333 -8.55 4.52 -25.79
CA PHE A 333 -9.76 5.25 -25.47
C PHE A 333 -10.15 6.18 -26.63
N ASP A 334 -11.43 6.18 -27.02
CA ASP A 334 -11.95 7.00 -28.11
C ASP A 334 -13.29 7.65 -27.75
N GLN A 335 -13.25 8.98 -27.58
CA GLN A 335 -14.41 9.84 -27.28
C GLN A 335 -15.20 10.26 -28.54
N THR A 336 -14.76 9.85 -29.73
CA THR A 336 -15.46 10.20 -30.97
C THR A 336 -16.61 9.24 -31.31
N ALA A 337 -16.60 8.06 -30.69
CA ALA A 337 -17.67 7.07 -30.78
C ALA A 337 -18.85 7.41 -29.85
N SER A 338 -20.05 6.89 -30.14
CA SER A 338 -21.20 7.03 -29.25
C SER A 338 -21.87 5.66 -29.02
N PRO A 339 -21.80 5.10 -27.79
CA PRO A 339 -21.02 5.59 -26.65
C PRO A 339 -19.51 5.54 -26.90
N ASP A 340 -18.74 6.28 -26.09
CA ASP A 340 -17.28 6.27 -26.09
C ASP A 340 -16.73 4.83 -26.02
N THR A 341 -15.63 4.59 -26.74
CA THR A 341 -14.91 3.32 -26.62
C THR A 341 -13.99 3.39 -25.41
N ALA A 342 -14.28 2.59 -24.38
CA ALA A 342 -13.42 2.42 -23.21
C ALA A 342 -12.00 1.98 -23.60
N GLY A 343 -10.99 2.40 -22.83
CA GLY A 343 -9.62 2.00 -23.10
C GLY A 343 -8.56 2.88 -22.46
N PHE A 344 -7.34 2.76 -22.93
CA PHE A 344 -6.18 3.47 -22.44
C PHE A 344 -5.99 4.81 -23.15
N VAL A 345 -5.71 5.87 -22.38
CA VAL A 345 -5.33 7.18 -22.93
C VAL A 345 -3.96 7.10 -23.62
N TYR A 346 -3.07 6.27 -23.08
CA TYR A 346 -1.73 6.00 -23.61
C TYR A 346 -1.57 4.52 -23.96
N ALA A 347 -2.29 4.08 -25.00
CA ALA A 347 -2.34 2.68 -25.41
C ALA A 347 -1.03 2.16 -26.02
N ASP A 348 -0.35 2.97 -26.84
CA ASP A 348 0.91 2.60 -27.47
C ASP A 348 2.04 2.50 -26.44
N ILE A 349 2.63 1.31 -26.33
CA ILE A 349 3.70 0.97 -25.41
C ILE A 349 5.01 0.63 -26.12
N THR A 350 5.09 0.85 -27.44
CA THR A 350 6.31 0.61 -28.21
C THR A 350 7.41 1.60 -27.84
N SER A 351 8.68 1.23 -28.05
CA SER A 351 9.81 2.11 -27.73
C SER A 351 9.74 3.46 -28.45
N GLU A 352 9.20 3.50 -29.67
CA GLU A 352 9.04 4.72 -30.46
C GLU A 352 7.79 5.51 -30.03
N GLY A 353 6.66 4.83 -29.89
CA GLY A 353 5.35 5.45 -29.70
C GLY A 353 4.93 5.71 -28.26
N ASN A 354 5.60 5.11 -27.26
CA ASN A 354 5.15 5.21 -25.87
C ASN A 354 5.14 6.68 -25.37
N LYS A 355 4.02 7.06 -24.77
CA LYS A 355 3.79 8.40 -24.20
C LYS A 355 3.93 8.44 -22.68
N LEU A 356 4.29 7.31 -22.07
CA LEU A 356 4.39 7.13 -20.62
C LEU A 356 5.76 7.52 -20.07
N ASN A 357 6.86 7.22 -20.79
CA ASN A 357 8.21 7.61 -20.35
C ASN A 357 8.51 9.08 -20.66
N SER A 358 9.36 9.70 -19.85
CA SER A 358 10.03 10.93 -20.26
C SER A 358 10.96 10.63 -21.44
N LYS A 359 11.05 11.56 -22.39
CA LYS A 359 11.97 11.49 -23.54
C LYS A 359 12.75 12.78 -23.61
N PHE A 360 14.06 12.69 -23.58
CA PHE A 360 14.95 13.85 -23.61
C PHE A 360 16.29 13.47 -24.22
N THR A 361 17.07 14.47 -24.62
CA THR A 361 18.47 14.27 -24.98
C THR A 361 19.36 14.59 -23.78
N PHE A 362 20.44 13.83 -23.61
CA PHE A 362 21.51 14.09 -22.65
C PHE A 362 22.83 14.07 -23.41
N ASN A 363 23.50 15.22 -23.53
CA ASN A 363 24.68 15.40 -24.40
C ASN A 363 24.44 14.84 -25.81
N SER A 364 23.30 15.20 -26.41
CA SER A 364 22.82 14.75 -27.74
C SER A 364 22.48 13.25 -27.87
N ILE A 365 22.48 12.48 -26.78
CA ILE A 365 22.04 11.07 -26.78
C ILE A 365 20.58 11.01 -26.35
N GLN A 366 19.74 10.31 -27.10
CA GLN A 366 18.33 10.13 -26.73
C GLN A 366 18.19 9.17 -25.54
N ILE A 367 17.51 9.63 -24.50
CA ILE A 367 17.23 8.88 -23.28
C ILE A 367 15.72 8.78 -23.11
N GLN A 368 15.27 7.64 -22.57
CA GLN A 368 13.94 7.47 -22.03
C GLN A 368 14.03 7.07 -20.57
N ASN A 369 13.13 7.60 -19.72
CA ASN A 369 13.07 7.23 -18.31
C ASN A 369 11.62 7.15 -17.83
N SER A 370 11.31 6.22 -16.93
CA SER A 370 9.98 6.08 -16.34
C SER A 370 9.61 7.24 -15.40
N SER A 371 10.58 8.09 -15.02
CA SER A 371 10.42 9.20 -14.09
C SER A 371 10.76 10.55 -14.73
N ASN A 372 10.22 11.63 -14.13
CA ASN A 372 10.65 13.01 -14.35
C ASN A 372 11.76 13.44 -13.36
N SER A 373 12.09 12.60 -12.38
CA SER A 373 13.24 12.75 -11.50
C SER A 373 14.25 11.65 -11.82
N VAL A 374 15.33 12.02 -12.50
CA VAL A 374 16.32 11.12 -13.10
C VAL A 374 17.61 11.22 -12.30
N ASN A 375 17.99 10.14 -11.62
CA ASN A 375 19.12 10.09 -10.68
C ASN A 375 20.18 9.02 -11.01
N ASP A 376 20.08 8.42 -12.19
CA ASP A 376 20.87 7.28 -12.65
C ASP A 376 21.80 7.62 -13.84
N LEU A 377 21.68 8.81 -14.44
CA LEU A 377 22.53 9.24 -15.55
C LEU A 377 23.94 9.67 -15.11
N VAL A 378 24.04 10.35 -13.98
CA VAL A 378 25.30 10.86 -13.45
C VAL A 378 25.33 10.58 -11.95
N THR A 379 26.37 9.88 -11.51
CA THR A 379 26.54 9.53 -10.09
C THR A 379 26.47 10.78 -9.21
N GLY A 380 25.55 10.74 -8.23
CA GLY A 380 25.35 11.83 -7.26
C GLY A 380 24.62 13.05 -7.81
N VAL A 381 24.05 13.01 -9.02
CA VAL A 381 23.24 14.12 -9.57
C VAL A 381 21.83 13.63 -9.86
N THR A 382 20.85 14.42 -9.42
CA THR A 382 19.44 14.21 -9.77
C THR A 382 18.96 15.35 -10.64
N PHE A 383 18.51 15.03 -11.85
CA PHE A 383 17.85 15.95 -12.77
C PHE A 383 16.33 15.85 -12.61
N ASN A 384 15.65 16.98 -12.48
CA ASN A 384 14.20 17.06 -12.40
C ASN A 384 13.68 17.78 -13.65
N LEU A 385 12.97 17.04 -14.50
CA LEU A 385 12.32 17.50 -15.73
C LEU A 385 10.97 18.10 -15.37
N LYS A 386 10.76 19.37 -15.69
CA LYS A 386 9.57 20.14 -15.29
C LYS A 386 8.64 20.46 -16.45
N SER A 387 9.20 20.68 -17.64
CA SER A 387 8.45 21.02 -18.85
C SER A 387 9.18 20.54 -20.09
N VAL A 388 8.45 20.41 -21.18
CA VAL A 388 9.01 20.20 -22.52
C VAL A 388 9.58 21.51 -23.06
N MET A 389 10.56 21.40 -23.95
CA MET A 389 11.04 22.50 -24.78
C MET A 389 10.02 22.77 -25.89
N ASP A 390 9.62 24.02 -26.05
CA ASP A 390 8.74 24.47 -27.14
C ASP A 390 9.44 24.48 -28.50
#